data_AF-A0A1E4B957-F1
#
_entry.id   AF-A0A1E4B957-F1
#
_cell.length_a   1.000
_cell.length_b   1.000
_cell.length_c   1.000
_cell.angle_alpha   90.00
_cell.angle_beta   90.00
_cell.angle_gamma   90.00
#
_symmetry.space_group_name_H-M   'P 1'
#
loop_
_entity.id
_entity.type
_entity.pdbx_description
1 polymer ?
#
loop_
_entity_poly.entity_id
_entity_poly.type
_entity_poly.pdbx_seq_one_letter_code
_entity_poly.pdbx_strand_id
1 'polypeptide(L)'
;MPTVSRQYEAVYIFDSTLEDAAIQEKLAKHHALLATTEEITVDHWGRRQLAYKIGRRETGYYILARFATDPRALPEFERALKLDDGVIRYLITLYEHELGAPPVSEEDAALARRRDDDDEEEE
;
A
#
# COMPACT_ATOMS: atom_id res chain seq x y z
N MET A 1 16.34 16.85 -19.88
CA MET A 1 16.43 16.86 -18.40
C MET A 1 16.56 15.42 -17.95
N PRO A 2 17.64 15.02 -17.26
CA PRO A 2 17.74 13.66 -16.75
C PRO A 2 16.60 13.47 -15.75
N THR A 3 15.71 12.52 -15.99
CA THR A 3 14.68 12.17 -15.03
C THR A 3 15.22 11.11 -14.10
N VAL A 4 15.48 11.55 -12.87
CA VAL A 4 15.89 10.65 -11.79
C VAL A 4 14.65 9.89 -11.35
N SER A 5 14.62 8.60 -11.62
CA SER A 5 13.62 7.69 -11.04
C SER A 5 13.72 7.74 -9.52
N ARG A 6 12.58 7.92 -8.86
CA ARG A 6 12.48 7.89 -7.40
C ARG A 6 11.66 6.69 -6.97
N GLN A 7 11.95 6.15 -5.80
CA GLN A 7 11.15 5.10 -5.20
C GLN A 7 9.95 5.72 -4.48
N TYR A 8 8.80 5.09 -4.66
CA TYR A 8 7.54 5.48 -4.06
C TYR A 8 6.88 4.27 -3.42
N GLU A 9 6.10 4.55 -2.38
CA GLU A 9 5.20 3.59 -1.76
C GLU A 9 3.78 4.12 -1.85
N ALA A 10 2.87 3.27 -2.34
CA ALA A 10 1.46 3.58 -2.48
C ALA A 10 0.63 2.57 -1.68
N VAL A 11 -0.21 3.10 -0.78
CA VAL A 11 -1.23 2.34 -0.08
C VAL A 11 -2.57 2.60 -0.77
N TYR A 12 -3.24 1.53 -1.17
CA TYR A 12 -4.61 1.58 -1.70
C TYR A 12 -5.57 0.93 -0.71
N ILE A 13 -6.75 1.54 -0.58
CA ILE A 13 -7.89 0.94 0.10
C ILE A 13 -8.98 0.76 -0.95
N PHE A 14 -9.21 -0.47 -1.38
CA PHE A 14 -10.29 -0.83 -2.29
C PHE A 14 -11.59 -1.13 -1.52
N ASP A 15 -12.71 -1.01 -2.22
CA ASP A 15 -14.00 -1.47 -1.72
C ASP A 15 -13.95 -2.98 -1.44
N SER A 16 -14.27 -3.36 -0.20
CA SER A 16 -14.32 -4.77 0.22
C SER A 16 -15.44 -5.59 -0.43
N THR A 17 -16.38 -4.94 -1.12
CA THR A 17 -17.43 -5.62 -1.90
C THR A 17 -16.93 -6.13 -3.25
N LEU A 18 -15.78 -5.64 -3.74
CA LEU A 18 -15.18 -6.11 -4.97
C LEU A 18 -14.54 -7.49 -4.76
N GLU A 19 -14.64 -8.34 -5.79
CA GLU A 19 -13.93 -9.61 -5.82
C GLU A 19 -12.42 -9.37 -6.03
N ASP A 20 -11.61 -10.23 -5.43
CA ASP A 20 -10.15 -10.16 -5.50
C ASP A 20 -9.64 -10.13 -6.96
N ALA A 21 -10.28 -10.85 -7.89
CA ALA A 21 -9.93 -10.83 -9.31
C ALA A 21 -10.13 -9.43 -9.95
N ALA A 22 -11.23 -8.74 -9.62
CA ALA A 22 -11.51 -7.39 -10.12
C ALA A 22 -10.54 -6.36 -9.53
N ILE A 23 -10.11 -6.56 -8.27
CA ILE A 23 -9.09 -5.74 -7.62
C ILE A 23 -7.74 -5.90 -8.34
N GLN A 24 -7.35 -7.14 -8.67
CA GLN A 24 -6.11 -7.41 -9.40
C GLN A 24 -6.11 -6.80 -10.80
N GLU A 25 -7.22 -6.88 -11.54
CA GLU A 25 -7.35 -6.26 -12.86
C GLU A 25 -7.18 -4.74 -12.78
N LYS A 26 -7.83 -4.10 -11.81
CA LYS A 26 -7.70 -2.66 -11.56
C LYS A 26 -6.26 -2.28 -11.22
N LEU A 27 -5.63 -3.06 -10.33
CA LEU A 27 -4.26 -2.84 -9.92
C LEU A 27 -3.28 -2.95 -11.10
N ALA A 28 -3.43 -3.98 -11.94
CA ALA A 28 -2.63 -4.14 -13.15
C ALA A 28 -2.80 -2.95 -14.12
N LYS A 29 -4.05 -2.47 -14.29
CA LYS A 29 -4.34 -1.29 -15.12
C LYS A 29 -3.68 -0.02 -14.59
N HIS A 30 -3.71 0.19 -13.28
CA HIS A 30 -3.07 1.35 -12.65
C HIS A 30 -1.54 1.26 -12.77
N HIS A 31 -0.97 0.07 -12.54
CA HIS A 31 0.46 -0.17 -12.67
C HIS A 31 0.98 0.00 -14.10
N ALA A 32 0.16 -0.30 -15.12
CA ALA A 32 0.53 -0.05 -16.52
C ALA A 32 0.79 1.43 -16.82
N LEU A 33 0.21 2.36 -16.05
CA LEU A 33 0.43 3.81 -16.21
C LEU A 33 1.79 4.25 -15.68
N LEU A 34 2.41 3.48 -14.78
CA LEU A 34 3.62 3.90 -14.07
C LEU A 34 4.90 3.84 -14.92
N ALA A 35 4.83 3.36 -16.18
CA ALA A 35 5.95 3.29 -17.13
C ALA A 35 7.29 2.84 -16.50
N THR A 36 7.21 2.02 -15.45
CA THR A 36 8.37 1.59 -14.67
C THR A 36 9.12 0.52 -15.42
N THR A 37 10.45 0.57 -15.34
CA THR A 37 11.33 -0.49 -15.83
C THR A 37 11.63 -1.52 -14.74
N GLU A 38 11.40 -1.16 -13.48
CA GLU A 38 11.62 -2.01 -12.31
C GLU A 38 10.33 -2.75 -11.91
N GLU A 39 10.51 -3.94 -11.33
CA GLU A 39 9.41 -4.76 -10.83
C GLU A 39 8.70 -4.06 -9.67
N ILE A 40 7.37 -4.03 -9.72
CA ILE A 40 6.53 -3.46 -8.68
C ILE A 40 6.32 -4.53 -7.61
N THR A 41 6.78 -4.28 -6.38
CA THR A 41 6.47 -5.16 -5.25
C THR A 41 5.07 -4.86 -4.74
N VAL A 42 4.23 -5.87 -4.59
CA VAL A 42 2.84 -5.72 -4.14
C VAL A 42 2.57 -6.64 -2.96
N ASP A 43 2.18 -6.06 -1.82
CA ASP A 43 1.78 -6.79 -0.62
C ASP A 43 0.27 -6.64 -0.40
N HIS A 44 -0.43 -7.78 -0.38
CA HIS A 44 -1.86 -7.84 -0.12
C HIS A 44 -2.10 -8.02 1.38
N TRP A 45 -2.66 -7.00 2.03
CA TRP A 45 -3.01 -7.06 3.46
C TRP A 45 -4.41 -7.62 3.70
N GLY A 46 -5.20 -7.78 2.64
CA GLY A 46 -6.56 -8.31 2.72
C GLY A 46 -7.56 -7.31 3.29
N ARG A 47 -8.69 -7.84 3.77
CA ARG A 47 -9.80 -7.03 4.30
C ARG A 47 -9.55 -6.65 5.74
N ARG A 48 -9.61 -5.36 6.05
CA ARG A 48 -9.46 -4.81 7.41
C ARG A 48 -10.58 -3.81 7.70
N GLN A 49 -10.94 -3.68 8.96
CA GLN A 49 -11.91 -2.68 9.41
C GLN A 49 -11.28 -1.29 9.39
N LEU A 50 -12.00 -0.30 8.87
CA LEU A 50 -11.56 1.09 8.85
C LEU A 50 -11.71 1.69 10.25
N ALA A 51 -10.79 2.58 10.63
CA ALA A 51 -10.86 3.28 11.92
C ALA A 51 -12.12 4.16 12.05
N TYR A 52 -12.63 4.64 10.91
CA TYR A 52 -13.90 5.36 10.81
C TYR A 52 -14.52 5.09 9.45
N LYS A 53 -15.83 5.30 9.37
CA LYS A 53 -16.61 5.10 8.14
C LYS A 53 -16.21 6.12 7.08
N ILE A 54 -15.84 5.64 5.90
CA ILE A 54 -15.59 6.49 4.73
C ILE A 54 -16.79 6.34 3.79
N GLY A 55 -17.61 7.39 3.69
CA GLY A 55 -18.88 7.33 2.96
C GLY A 55 -19.85 6.32 3.59
N ARG A 56 -20.11 5.21 2.89
CA ARG A 56 -20.95 4.10 3.39
C ARG A 56 -20.17 2.85 3.79
N ARG A 57 -18.83 2.87 3.70
CA ARG A 57 -17.96 1.70 3.84
C ARG A 57 -17.31 1.68 5.23
N GLU A 58 -17.35 0.54 5.89
CA GLU A 58 -16.77 0.29 7.23
C GLU A 58 -15.56 -0.66 7.18
N THR A 59 -15.44 -1.42 6.10
CA THR A 59 -14.33 -2.30 5.79
C THR A 59 -13.69 -1.89 4.46
N GLY A 60 -12.40 -2.18 4.29
CA GLY A 60 -11.68 -1.95 3.05
C GLY A 60 -10.63 -3.03 2.81
N TYR A 61 -10.29 -3.27 1.54
CA TYR A 61 -9.22 -4.18 1.16
C TYR A 61 -7.92 -3.37 0.98
N TYR A 62 -6.91 -3.67 1.78
CA TYR A 62 -5.64 -2.94 1.81
C TYR A 62 -4.61 -3.60 0.90
N ILE A 63 -3.95 -2.78 0.10
CA ILE A 63 -2.82 -3.19 -0.74
C ILE A 63 -1.71 -2.16 -0.61
N LEU A 64 -0.49 -2.65 -0.41
CA LEU A 64 0.73 -1.85 -0.47
C LEU A 64 1.44 -2.15 -1.79
N ALA A 65 1.82 -1.12 -2.53
CA ALA A 65 2.68 -1.27 -3.70
C ALA A 65 3.92 -0.38 -3.60
N ARG A 66 5.08 -0.95 -3.90
CA ARG A 66 6.36 -0.25 -3.97
C ARG A 66 6.86 -0.27 -5.40
N PHE A 67 7.20 0.90 -5.92
CA PHE A 67 7.64 1.04 -7.30
C PHE A 67 8.62 2.20 -7.46
N ALA A 68 9.50 2.10 -8.45
CA ALA A 68 10.32 3.21 -8.91
C ALA A 68 9.70 3.81 -10.17
N THR A 69 9.49 5.13 -10.21
CA THR A 69 8.98 5.79 -11.42
C THR A 69 9.54 7.19 -11.60
N ASP A 70 9.39 7.71 -12.81
CA ASP A 70 9.62 9.10 -13.15
C ASP A 70 8.55 9.97 -12.46
N PRO A 71 8.92 11.02 -11.70
CA PRO A 71 7.96 11.93 -11.08
C PRO A 71 6.92 12.52 -12.03
N ARG A 72 7.19 12.55 -13.35
CA ARG A 72 6.25 13.02 -14.37
C ARG A 72 5.06 12.09 -14.62
N ALA A 73 5.20 10.79 -14.34
CA ALA A 73 4.11 9.82 -14.48
C ALA A 73 3.12 9.90 -13.30
N LEU A 74 3.56 10.44 -12.16
CA LEU A 74 2.78 10.45 -10.92
C LEU A 74 1.44 11.21 -11.02
N PRO A 75 1.34 12.40 -11.64
CA PRO A 75 0.07 13.11 -11.74
C PRO A 75 -0.98 12.37 -12.58
N GLU A 76 -0.57 11.63 -13.61
CA GLU A 76 -1.48 10.81 -14.40
C GLU A 76 -1.96 9.60 -13.61
N PHE A 77 -1.05 8.95 -12.89
CA PHE A 77 -1.36 7.85 -11.99
C PHE A 77 -2.35 8.26 -10.90
N GLU A 78 -2.11 9.38 -10.20
CA GLU A 78 -3.02 9.94 -9.20
C GLU A 78 -4.39 10.28 -9.79
N ARG A 79 -4.43 10.83 -11.01
CA ARG A 79 -5.68 11.12 -11.71
C ARG A 79 -6.48 9.84 -11.97
N ALA A 80 -5.82 8.77 -12.39
CA ALA A 80 -6.46 7.48 -12.65
C ALA A 80 -7.04 6.87 -11.37
N LEU A 81 -6.30 6.91 -10.26
CA LEU A 81 -6.80 6.44 -8.95
C LEU A 81 -8.00 7.25 -8.46
N LYS A 82 -7.97 8.57 -8.65
CA LYS A 82 -9.07 9.46 -8.25
C LYS A 82 -10.36 9.22 -9.06
N LEU A 83 -10.23 8.77 -10.31
CA LEU A 83 -11.36 8.45 -11.19
C LEU A 83 -11.90 7.03 -10.97
N ASP A 84 -11.21 6.19 -10.19
CA ASP A 84 -11.65 4.83 -9.91
C ASP A 84 -12.55 4.79 -8.67
N ASP A 85 -13.86 4.65 -8.88
CA ASP A 85 -14.86 4.53 -7.80
C ASP A 85 -14.65 3.29 -6.88
N GLY A 86 -13.85 2.33 -7.34
CA GLY A 86 -13.42 1.16 -6.57
C GLY A 86 -12.38 1.48 -5.49
N VAL A 87 -11.68 2.61 -5.60
CA VAL A 87 -10.69 3.06 -4.62
C VAL A 87 -11.38 3.97 -3.60
N ILE A 88 -11.43 3.54 -2.35
CA ILE A 88 -11.96 4.34 -1.23
C ILE A 88 -11.00 5.47 -0.88
N ARG A 89 -9.71 5.13 -0.80
CA ARG A 89 -8.65 6.03 -0.40
C ARG A 89 -7.33 5.51 -0.94
N TYR A 90 -6.44 6.43 -1.25
CA TYR A 90 -5.05 6.12 -1.57
C TYR A 90 -4.14 7.09 -0.82
N LEU A 91 -2.92 6.67 -0.60
CA LEU A 91 -1.83 7.50 -0.11
C LEU A 91 -0.58 7.12 -0.87
N ILE A 92 0.06 8.09 -1.51
CA ILE A 92 1.34 7.89 -2.18
C ILE A 92 2.38 8.71 -1.43
N THR A 93 3.51 8.08 -1.14
CA THR A 93 4.62 8.67 -0.41
C THR A 93 5.93 8.37 -1.12
N LEU A 94 6.93 9.24 -0.93
CA LEU A 94 8.29 8.93 -1.32
C LEU A 94 8.82 7.83 -0.41
N TYR A 95 9.30 6.75 -1.01
CA TYR A 95 9.97 5.70 -0.28
C TYR A 95 11.44 6.09 -0.16
N GLU A 96 11.75 6.84 0.90
CA GLU A 96 13.11 7.22 1.25
C GLU A 96 13.54 6.31 2.40
N HIS A 97 14.45 5.36 2.12
CA HIS A 97 14.90 4.33 3.08
C HIS A 97 15.58 4.92 4.34
N GLU A 98 15.81 6.23 4.39
CA GLU A 98 16.38 6.91 5.55
C GLU A 98 15.38 7.89 6.13
N LEU A 99 14.49 7.42 7.02
CA LEU A 99 13.94 8.19 8.15
C LEU A 99 13.11 7.25 9.06
N GLY A 100 13.77 6.67 10.08
CA GLY A 100 13.16 6.58 11.41
C GLY A 100 13.10 5.23 12.13
N ALA A 101 13.11 4.09 11.45
CA ALA A 101 13.19 2.79 12.13
C ALA A 101 14.17 1.89 11.38
N PRO A 102 15.19 1.31 12.06
CA PRO A 102 15.96 0.24 11.45
C PRO A 102 14.98 -0.86 11.00
N PRO A 103 15.26 -1.58 9.89
CA PRO A 103 14.46 -2.74 9.54
C PRO A 103 14.42 -3.65 10.77
N VAL A 104 13.23 -3.80 11.37
CA VAL A 104 13.04 -4.76 12.44
C VAL A 104 13.38 -6.12 11.86
N SER A 105 14.46 -6.70 12.33
CA SER A 105 14.85 -8.04 11.94
C SER A 105 13.71 -8.99 12.31
N GLU A 106 13.53 -10.09 11.57
CA GLU A 106 12.52 -11.09 11.93
C GLU A 106 12.68 -11.58 13.38
N GLU A 107 13.91 -11.51 13.91
CA GLU A 107 14.23 -11.78 15.31
C GLU A 107 13.61 -10.74 16.27
N ASP A 108 13.70 -9.45 15.96
CA ASP A 108 13.11 -8.37 16.77
C ASP A 108 11.57 -8.39 16.72
N ALA A 109 11.01 -8.67 15.54
CA ALA A 109 9.56 -8.81 15.38
C ALA A 109 8.99 -10.07 16.07
N ALA A 110 9.80 -11.15 16.17
CA ALA A 110 9.45 -12.35 16.92
C ALA A 110 9.69 -12.21 18.43
N LEU A 111 10.62 -11.34 18.85
CA LEU A 111 10.81 -11.00 20.27
C LEU A 111 9.67 -10.14 20.80
N ALA A 112 9.19 -9.17 20.01
CA ALA A 112 8.04 -8.34 20.37
C ALA A 112 6.78 -9.19 20.59
N ARG A 113 6.51 -10.17 19.71
CA ARG A 113 5.38 -11.09 19.87
C ARG A 113 5.49 -11.99 21.09
N ARG A 114 6.71 -12.44 21.44
CA ARG A 114 6.95 -13.25 22.64
C ARG A 114 6.76 -12.45 23.93
N ARG A 115 7.09 -11.16 23.90
CA ARG A 115 6.98 -10.28 25.06
C ARG A 115 5.53 -9.91 25.38
N ASP A 116 4.66 -9.84 24.37
CA ASP A 116 3.22 -9.64 24.59
C ASP A 116 2.52 -10.90 25.14
N ASP A 117 3.00 -12.11 24.83
CA ASP A 117 2.46 -13.37 25.38
C ASP A 117 2.86 -13.62 26.85
N ASP A 118 4.04 -13.18 27.29
CA ASP A 118 4.51 -13.35 28.68
C ASP A 118 3.77 -12.45 29.70
N ASP A 119 3.17 -11.34 29.26
CA ASP A 119 2.39 -10.42 30.12
C ASP A 119 0.95 -10.93 30.41
N GLU A 120 0.47 -11.97 29.71
CA GLU A 120 -0.84 -12.62 29.96
C GLU A 120 -0.77 -13.81 30.96
N GLU A 121 0.43 -14.31 31.31
CA GLU A 121 0.58 -15.45 32.25
C GLU A 121 0.73 -15.05 33.74
N GLU A 122 0.79 -13.75 34.07
CA GLU A 122 0.94 -13.26 35.46
C GLU A 122 -0.35 -12.70 36.13
N GLU A 123 -1.56 -13.07 35.68
CA GLU A 123 -2.82 -12.86 36.45
C GLU A 123 -3.40 -14.13 37.09
#